data_AF-A0A954NQ26-F1
#
_entry.id   AF-A0A954NQ26-F1
#
_cell.length_a   1.000
_cell.length_b   1.000
_cell.length_c   1.000
_cell.angle_alpha   90.00
_cell.angle_beta   90.00
_cell.angle_gamma   90.00
#
_symmetry.space_group_name_H-M   'P 1'
#
loop_
_entity.id
_entity.type
_entity.pdbx_description
1 polymer ?
#
loop_
_entity_poly.entity_id
_entity_poly.type
_entity_poly.pdbx_seq_one_letter_code
_entity_poly.pdbx_strand_id
1 'polypeptide(L)'
;MTPVEIEIDGPCNEELRFRPLQRNVRGRFDLMRINEPMAKVKSGEWTPIPSQRLGIDGDGFGYIEEALHDEQHAPLKEKIEKKGMTLEPPLQTFDGIDVPSWLFYMKRAVEAGIAHVTKGKLPDVVDAKAVKRNYLMADTEPSSTDKMAEAMQAQAKSFDRLTDAILRLVESK
;
A
#
# COMPACT_ATOMS: atom_id res chain seq x y z
N MET A 1 0.93 5.04 17.47
CA MET A 1 -0.25 4.36 16.85
C MET A 1 0.08 2.89 16.78
N THR A 2 -0.85 1.96 17.08
CA THR A 2 -0.55 0.52 16.95
C THR A 2 -0.20 0.21 15.50
N PRO A 3 0.90 -0.50 15.20
CA PRO A 3 1.24 -0.84 13.83
C PRO A 3 0.11 -1.65 13.19
N VAL A 4 -0.15 -1.36 11.92
CA VAL A 4 -1.11 -2.10 11.10
C VAL A 4 -0.33 -3.12 10.30
N GLU A 5 -0.71 -4.38 10.40
CA GLU A 5 -0.11 -5.48 9.66
C GLU A 5 -1.19 -6.18 8.84
N ILE A 6 -0.89 -6.44 7.57
CA ILE A 6 -1.73 -7.26 6.71
C ILE A 6 -0.97 -8.49 6.25
N GLU A 7 -1.73 -9.57 6.08
CA GLU A 7 -1.28 -10.82 5.50
C GLU A 7 -2.02 -11.05 4.18
N ILE A 8 -1.29 -11.43 3.14
CA ILE A 8 -1.84 -11.62 1.79
C ILE A 8 -2.27 -13.09 1.67
N ASP A 9 -3.57 -13.34 1.79
CA ASP A 9 -4.15 -14.69 1.77
C ASP A 9 -5.47 -14.68 1.00
N GLY A 10 -5.40 -14.40 -0.30
CA GLY A 10 -6.54 -14.46 -1.19
C GLY A 10 -6.93 -15.89 -1.60
N PRO A 11 -8.11 -16.08 -2.22
CA PRO A 11 -8.65 -17.40 -2.54
C PRO A 11 -7.87 -18.18 -3.62
N CYS A 12 -7.06 -17.52 -4.45
CA CYS A 12 -6.44 -18.09 -5.65
C CYS A 12 -4.91 -17.98 -5.67
N ASN A 13 -4.24 -18.02 -4.51
CA ASN A 13 -2.78 -17.89 -4.38
C ASN A 13 -2.25 -16.57 -4.95
N GLU A 14 -2.99 -15.48 -4.74
CA GLU A 14 -2.68 -14.16 -5.25
C GLU A 14 -1.39 -13.61 -4.65
N GLU A 15 -0.69 -12.79 -5.43
CA GLU A 15 0.34 -11.88 -4.94
C GLU A 15 -0.20 -10.44 -4.92
N LEU A 16 0.29 -9.62 -4.00
CA LEU A 16 -0.08 -8.21 -3.93
C LEU A 16 0.97 -7.38 -4.64
N ARG A 17 0.64 -6.81 -5.81
CA ARG A 17 1.46 -5.76 -6.42
C ARG A 17 1.35 -4.48 -5.62
N PHE A 18 2.25 -4.31 -4.66
CA PHE A 18 2.22 -3.19 -3.73
C PHE A 18 2.86 -1.97 -4.36
N ARG A 19 2.00 -1.07 -4.88
CA ARG A 19 2.41 0.13 -5.61
C ARG A 19 3.46 0.98 -4.90
N PRO A 20 3.38 1.22 -3.58
CA PRO A 20 4.39 2.02 -2.88
C PRO A 20 5.80 1.42 -2.92
N LEU A 21 5.93 0.10 -2.94
CA LEU A 21 7.22 -0.59 -3.03
C LEU A 21 7.63 -0.94 -4.47
N GLN A 22 6.76 -0.66 -5.44
CA GLN A 22 6.92 -1.02 -6.85
C GLN A 22 7.27 -2.50 -7.11
N ARG A 23 6.95 -3.38 -6.16
CA ARG A 23 7.23 -4.82 -6.22
C ARG A 23 6.00 -5.62 -5.83
N ASN A 24 6.04 -6.92 -6.13
CA ASN A 24 5.04 -7.85 -5.64
C ASN A 24 5.43 -8.33 -4.24
N VAL A 25 4.44 -8.44 -3.37
CA VAL A 25 4.55 -9.06 -2.05
C VAL A 25 3.85 -10.41 -2.14
N ARG A 26 4.55 -11.47 -1.75
CA ARG A 26 4.09 -12.84 -1.95
C ARG A 26 2.91 -13.14 -1.02
N GLY A 27 1.82 -13.64 -1.59
CA GLY A 27 0.72 -14.20 -0.80
C GLY A 27 0.93 -15.64 -0.36
N ARG A 28 -0.03 -16.16 0.37
CA ARG A 28 -0.04 -17.55 0.79
C ARG A 28 -0.20 -18.43 -0.45
N PHE A 29 0.63 -19.46 -0.54
CA PHE A 29 0.55 -20.42 -1.63
C PHE A 29 0.09 -21.78 -1.11
N ASP A 30 -1.04 -22.24 -1.62
CA ASP A 30 -1.62 -23.53 -1.31
C ASP A 30 -1.97 -24.26 -2.61
N LEU A 31 -1.35 -25.43 -2.81
CA LEU A 31 -1.61 -26.28 -3.97
C LEU A 31 -3.07 -26.76 -4.02
N MET A 32 -3.77 -26.81 -2.88
CA MET A 32 -5.18 -27.19 -2.82
C MET A 32 -6.11 -26.13 -3.42
N ARG A 33 -5.63 -24.90 -3.64
CA ARG A 33 -6.36 -23.82 -4.32
C ARG A 33 -6.20 -23.87 -5.84
N ILE A 34 -5.30 -24.71 -6.36
CA ILE A 34 -5.07 -24.88 -7.80
C ILE A 34 -5.98 -25.97 -8.34
N ASN A 35 -6.80 -25.64 -9.34
CA ASN A 35 -7.71 -26.60 -9.99
C ASN A 35 -7.00 -27.44 -11.07
N GLU A 36 -5.85 -28.01 -10.72
CA GLU A 36 -5.10 -28.92 -11.59
C GLU A 36 -4.98 -30.30 -10.95
N PRO A 37 -5.21 -31.40 -11.70
CA PRO A 37 -5.13 -32.76 -11.14
C PRO A 37 -3.79 -33.07 -10.47
N MET A 38 -2.68 -32.58 -11.04
CA MET A 38 -1.34 -32.80 -10.49
C MET A 38 -1.05 -32.00 -9.21
N ALA A 39 -1.76 -30.89 -8.98
CA ALA A 39 -1.61 -30.10 -7.76
C ALA A 39 -2.03 -30.90 -6.52
N LYS A 40 -3.11 -31.69 -6.62
CA LYS A 40 -3.56 -32.59 -5.54
C LYS A 40 -2.58 -33.73 -5.24
N VAL A 41 -1.85 -34.22 -6.25
CA VAL A 41 -0.81 -35.23 -6.04
C VAL A 41 0.40 -34.61 -5.35
N LYS A 42 0.74 -33.36 -5.71
CA LYS A 42 1.86 -32.62 -5.14
C LYS A 42 1.58 -32.00 -3.78
N SER A 43 0.33 -31.81 -3.38
CA SER A 43 -0.01 -31.29 -2.04
C SER A 43 0.35 -32.24 -0.90
N GLY A 44 0.51 -33.54 -1.17
CA GLY A 44 1.09 -34.48 -0.20
C GLY A 44 2.60 -34.26 0.01
N GLU A 45 3.28 -33.63 -0.95
CA GLU A 45 4.71 -33.34 -0.88
C GLU A 45 4.99 -31.96 -0.26
N TRP A 46 4.06 -31.00 -0.42
CA TRP A 46 4.23 -29.61 -0.04
C TRP A 46 3.13 -29.16 0.92
N THR A 47 3.54 -28.69 2.09
CA THR A 47 2.65 -27.91 2.96
C THR A 47 2.42 -26.52 2.36
N PRO A 48 1.30 -25.85 2.70
CA PRO A 48 1.07 -24.47 2.27
C PRO A 48 2.24 -23.57 2.65
N ILE A 49 2.70 -22.75 1.70
CA ILE A 49 3.77 -21.78 1.90
C ILE A 49 3.12 -20.54 2.51
N PRO A 50 3.58 -20.08 3.68
CA PRO A 50 3.04 -18.89 4.31
C PRO A 50 3.33 -17.65 3.45
N SER A 51 2.44 -16.68 3.57
CA SER A 51 2.59 -15.40 2.89
C SER A 51 3.67 -14.54 3.56
N GLN A 52 4.00 -13.42 2.92
CA GLN A 52 4.74 -12.35 3.56
C GLN A 52 3.78 -11.41 4.28
N ARG A 53 4.19 -10.94 5.46
CA ARG A 53 3.43 -9.96 6.24
C ARG A 53 3.94 -8.57 5.94
N LEU A 54 3.02 -7.66 5.60
CA LEU A 54 3.32 -6.26 5.31
C LEU A 54 2.81 -5.40 6.46
N GLY A 55 3.72 -4.68 7.11
CA GLY A 55 3.41 -3.84 8.25
C GLY A 55 3.81 -2.38 8.05
N ILE A 56 3.10 -1.50 8.75
CA ILE A 56 3.38 -0.07 8.84
C ILE A 56 3.11 0.43 10.25
N ASP A 57 3.98 1.30 10.76
CA ASP A 57 3.75 2.05 11.98
C ASP A 57 3.20 3.47 11.71
N GLY A 58 2.80 4.16 12.79
CA GLY A 58 2.31 5.53 12.68
C GLY A 58 3.40 6.57 12.43
N ASP A 59 4.67 6.19 12.55
CA ASP A 59 5.83 7.08 12.50
C ASP A 59 6.49 7.09 11.11
N GLY A 60 5.97 6.30 10.17
CA GLY A 60 6.47 6.23 8.79
C GLY A 60 7.57 5.21 8.59
N PHE A 61 7.56 4.13 9.39
CA PHE A 61 8.32 2.91 9.14
C PHE A 61 7.42 1.81 8.59
N GLY A 62 7.85 1.24 7.47
CA GLY A 62 7.26 0.05 6.87
C GLY A 62 8.15 -1.16 7.10
N TYR A 63 7.56 -2.35 7.14
CA TYR A 63 8.33 -3.59 7.13
C TYR A 63 7.64 -4.68 6.34
N ILE A 64 8.45 -5.60 5.80
CA ILE A 64 8.02 -6.89 5.28
C ILE A 64 8.71 -7.98 6.08
N GLU A 65 7.91 -8.85 6.68
CA GLU A 65 8.36 -10.02 7.44
C GLU A 65 8.12 -11.29 6.62
N GLU A 66 9.15 -12.13 6.53
CA GLU A 66 9.14 -13.40 5.82
C GLU A 66 8.92 -14.56 6.82
N ALA A 67 7.67 -14.99 6.94
CA ALA A 67 7.24 -16.04 7.86
C ALA A 67 7.95 -17.39 7.63
N LEU A 68 8.54 -17.63 6.45
CA LEU A 68 9.35 -18.83 6.20
C LEU A 68 10.58 -18.95 7.09
N HIS A 69 11.03 -17.86 7.73
CA HIS A 69 12.13 -17.91 8.70
C HIS A 69 11.69 -18.28 10.11
N ASP A 70 10.39 -18.38 10.39
CA ASP A 70 9.89 -18.82 11.69
C ASP A 70 10.25 -20.29 11.94
N GLU A 71 10.54 -20.66 13.19
CA GLU A 71 10.90 -22.03 13.57
C GLU A 71 9.86 -23.06 13.15
N GLN A 72 8.59 -22.67 13.14
CA GLN A 72 7.45 -23.51 12.71
C GLN A 72 7.52 -23.91 11.24
N HIS A 73 8.24 -23.14 10.41
CA HIS A 73 8.38 -23.35 8.97
C HIS A 73 9.78 -23.83 8.56
N ALA A 74 10.67 -24.14 9.52
CA ALA A 74 12.02 -24.61 9.25
C ALA A 74 12.10 -25.81 8.27
N PRO A 75 11.25 -26.85 8.36
CA PRO A 75 11.29 -27.96 7.40
C PRO A 75 10.95 -27.54 5.97
N LEU A 76 10.05 -26.57 5.82
CA LEU A 76 9.66 -26.03 4.51
C LEU A 76 10.77 -25.15 3.94
N LYS A 77 11.38 -24.30 4.77
CA LYS A 77 12.54 -23.48 4.43
C LYS A 77 13.68 -24.33 3.87
N GLU A 78 14.10 -25.37 4.60
CA GLU A 78 15.16 -26.28 4.13
C GLU A 78 14.82 -26.94 2.80
N LYS A 79 13.54 -27.30 2.59
CA LYS A 79 13.09 -27.93 1.35
C LYS A 79 13.17 -26.96 0.17
N ILE A 80 12.81 -25.69 0.37
CA ILE A 80 12.89 -24.63 -0.64
C ILE A 80 14.37 -24.34 -0.98
N GLU A 81 15.22 -24.19 0.03
CA GLU A 81 16.66 -23.95 -0.15
C GLU A 81 17.35 -25.12 -0.85
N LYS A 82 17.01 -26.38 -0.52
CA LYS A 82 17.51 -27.58 -1.22
C LYS A 82 17.15 -27.62 -2.71
N LYS A 83 16.08 -26.94 -3.12
CA LYS A 83 15.70 -26.79 -4.54
C LYS A 83 16.42 -25.63 -5.24
N GLY A 84 17.32 -24.92 -4.56
CA GLY A 84 18.09 -23.82 -5.11
C GLY A 84 17.30 -22.51 -5.24
N MET A 85 16.18 -22.38 -4.53
CA MET A 85 15.39 -21.14 -4.52
C MET A 85 15.92 -20.18 -3.45
N THR A 86 16.03 -18.90 -3.79
CA THR A 86 16.45 -17.85 -2.87
C THR A 86 15.26 -17.34 -2.07
N LEU A 87 15.40 -17.32 -0.74
CA LEU A 87 14.43 -16.70 0.16
C LEU A 87 14.78 -15.24 0.40
N GLU A 88 13.74 -14.41 0.52
CA GLU A 88 13.91 -13.04 0.99
C GLU A 88 14.43 -13.03 2.44
N PRO A 89 15.13 -11.97 2.85
CA PRO A 89 15.60 -11.84 4.23
C PRO A 89 14.41 -11.82 5.22
N PRO A 90 14.64 -12.25 6.47
CA PRO A 90 13.58 -12.43 7.48
C PRO A 90 12.78 -11.16 7.74
N LEU A 91 13.45 -10.00 7.73
CA LEU A 91 12.82 -8.70 7.91
C LEU A 91 13.45 -7.70 6.93
N GLN A 92 12.60 -6.96 6.23
CA GLN A 92 12.99 -5.83 5.40
C GLN A 92 12.29 -4.59 5.89
N THR A 93 13.04 -3.59 6.31
CA THR A 93 12.50 -2.32 6.80
C THR A 93 12.61 -1.23 5.74
N PHE A 94 11.67 -0.29 5.77
CA PHE A 94 11.59 0.84 4.87
C PHE A 94 11.32 2.10 5.69
N ASP A 95 12.18 3.11 5.54
CA ASP A 95 12.04 4.38 6.26
C ASP A 95 11.41 5.45 5.36
N GLY A 96 10.78 6.45 5.98
CA GLY A 96 10.25 7.63 5.28
C GLY A 96 9.07 7.32 4.38
N ILE A 97 8.24 6.33 4.75
CA ILE A 97 7.11 5.93 3.93
C ILE A 97 5.93 6.89 4.08
N ASP A 98 5.20 7.08 2.97
CA ASP A 98 3.97 7.86 2.98
C ASP A 98 2.81 7.06 3.60
N VAL A 99 2.61 7.24 4.90
CA VAL A 99 1.62 6.53 5.71
C VAL A 99 0.21 6.57 5.10
N PRO A 100 -0.32 7.72 4.63
CA PRO A 100 -1.64 7.76 4.01
C PRO A 100 -1.75 6.87 2.77
N SER A 101 -0.74 6.88 1.90
CA SER A 101 -0.76 6.01 0.71
C SER A 101 -0.68 4.54 1.06
N TRP A 102 0.20 4.16 1.99
CA TRP A 102 0.32 2.77 2.41
C TRP A 102 -0.99 2.24 2.99
N LEU A 103 -1.60 2.98 3.92
CA LEU A 103 -2.88 2.64 4.50
C LEU A 103 -3.99 2.56 3.44
N PHE A 104 -3.97 3.43 2.43
CA PHE A 104 -4.89 3.36 1.30
C PHE A 104 -4.77 2.05 0.52
N TYR A 105 -3.55 1.68 0.10
CA TYR A 105 -3.33 0.46 -0.68
C TYR A 105 -3.58 -0.81 0.14
N MET A 106 -3.18 -0.83 1.42
CA MET A 106 -3.47 -1.93 2.33
C MET A 106 -4.98 -2.11 2.52
N LYS A 107 -5.72 -1.00 2.73
CA LYS A 107 -7.18 -1.04 2.82
C LYS A 107 -7.84 -1.56 1.56
N ARG A 108 -7.40 -1.11 0.38
CA ARG A 108 -7.91 -1.61 -0.91
C ARG A 108 -7.66 -3.10 -1.09
N ALA A 109 -6.49 -3.61 -0.67
CA ALA A 109 -6.18 -5.04 -0.74
C ALA A 109 -7.11 -5.87 0.18
N VAL A 110 -7.40 -5.35 1.37
CA VAL A 110 -8.34 -5.99 2.31
C VAL A 110 -9.78 -5.94 1.79
N GLU A 111 -10.24 -4.80 1.29
CA GLU A 111 -11.58 -4.64 0.70
C GLU A 111 -11.78 -5.51 -0.55
N ALA A 112 -10.72 -5.76 -1.31
CA ALA A 112 -10.74 -6.66 -2.47
C ALA A 112 -10.71 -8.16 -2.08
N GLY A 113 -10.52 -8.49 -0.81
CA GLY A 113 -10.40 -9.87 -0.33
C GLY A 113 -9.07 -10.55 -0.68
N ILE A 114 -8.05 -9.78 -1.06
CA ILE A 114 -6.70 -10.30 -1.38
C ILE A 114 -5.84 -10.43 -0.11
N ALA A 115 -6.12 -9.60 0.89
CA ALA A 115 -5.41 -9.58 2.15
C ALA A 115 -6.38 -9.49 3.34
N HIS A 116 -5.89 -9.78 4.55
CA HIS A 116 -6.60 -9.56 5.79
C HIS A 116 -5.70 -8.91 6.83
N VAL A 117 -6.28 -8.22 7.80
CA VAL A 117 -5.52 -7.56 8.87
C VAL A 117 -5.16 -8.59 9.93
N THR A 118 -3.88 -8.73 10.25
CA THR A 118 -3.36 -9.61 11.31
C THR A 118 -3.09 -8.86 12.60
N LYS A 119 -2.65 -7.58 12.51
CA LYS A 119 -2.42 -6.72 13.68
C LYS A 119 -2.94 -5.30 13.43
N GLY A 120 -3.41 -4.68 14.51
CA GLY A 120 -3.92 -3.31 14.48
C GLY A 120 -5.30 -3.19 13.82
N LYS A 121 -5.69 -1.96 13.46
CA LYS A 121 -6.94 -1.67 12.76
C LYS A 121 -6.66 -0.67 11.64
N LEU A 122 -7.15 -0.98 10.43
CA LEU A 122 -7.14 -0.02 9.33
C LEU A 122 -8.11 1.15 9.62
N PRO A 123 -7.76 2.39 9.26
CA PRO A 123 -8.63 3.53 9.46
C PRO A 123 -9.89 3.45 8.58
N ASP A 124 -11.03 3.84 9.16
CA ASP A 124 -12.34 3.81 8.49
C ASP A 124 -12.41 4.86 7.36
N VAL A 125 -11.65 5.95 7.46
CA VAL A 125 -11.49 6.98 6.43
C VAL A 125 -10.01 7.19 6.14
N VAL A 126 -9.63 7.05 4.86
CA VAL A 126 -8.30 7.45 4.37
C VAL A 126 -8.52 8.62 3.41
N ASP A 127 -7.82 9.72 3.62
CA ASP A 127 -7.94 10.88 2.73
C ASP A 127 -7.38 10.53 1.35
N ALA A 128 -8.28 10.27 0.42
CA ALA A 128 -7.96 9.89 -0.95
C ALA A 128 -7.21 10.98 -1.73
N LYS A 129 -7.20 12.24 -1.25
CA LYS A 129 -6.45 13.36 -1.83
C LYS A 129 -4.98 13.39 -1.39
N ALA A 130 -4.67 12.86 -0.21
CA ALA A 130 -3.31 12.77 0.31
C ALA A 130 -2.53 11.56 -0.26
N VAL A 131 -3.23 10.65 -0.96
CA VAL A 131 -2.64 9.43 -1.52
C VAL A 131 -1.85 9.73 -2.78
N LYS A 132 -0.55 9.42 -2.75
CA LYS A 132 0.30 9.33 -3.94
C LYS A 132 -0.18 8.14 -4.78
N ARG A 133 -0.77 8.43 -5.94
CA ARG A 133 -1.22 7.42 -6.92
C ARG A 133 -0.22 7.22 -8.05
N ASN A 134 0.63 8.22 -8.29
CA ASN A 134 1.67 8.21 -9.31
C ASN A 134 3.02 7.91 -8.67
N TYR A 135 3.51 6.68 -8.83
CA TYR A 135 4.87 6.29 -8.42
C TYR A 135 5.83 6.21 -9.62
N LEU A 136 5.32 6.41 -10.85
CA LEU A 136 6.08 6.29 -12.10
C LEU A 136 6.52 7.63 -12.68
N MET A 137 5.88 8.72 -12.29
CA MET A 137 6.24 10.07 -12.72
C MET A 137 6.45 10.89 -11.46
N ALA A 138 7.53 11.69 -11.43
CA ALA A 138 7.69 12.76 -10.45
C ALA A 138 6.37 13.55 -10.37
N ASP A 139 6.05 14.07 -9.17
CA ASP A 139 4.90 14.96 -8.99
C ASP A 139 4.87 15.93 -10.17
N THR A 140 3.79 15.86 -10.94
CA THR A 140 3.68 16.67 -12.16
C THR A 140 3.68 18.10 -11.66
N GLU A 141 4.78 18.83 -11.89
CA GLU A 141 4.81 20.24 -11.54
C GLU A 141 3.53 20.86 -12.09
N PRO A 142 2.82 21.68 -11.29
CA PRO A 142 1.58 22.28 -11.73
C PRO A 142 1.83 22.92 -13.09
N SER A 143 1.02 22.53 -14.07
CA SER A 143 1.23 22.94 -15.45
C SER A 143 1.20 24.47 -15.53
N SER A 144 1.77 25.04 -16.59
CA SER A 144 1.67 26.48 -16.83
C SER A 144 0.21 26.97 -16.82
N THR A 145 -0.72 26.11 -17.23
CA THR A 145 -2.16 26.33 -17.17
C THR A 145 -2.70 26.36 -15.74
N ASP A 146 -2.24 25.47 -14.85
CA ASP A 146 -2.65 25.44 -13.44
C ASP A 146 -2.13 26.67 -12.69
N LYS A 147 -0.88 27.06 -12.93
CA LYS A 147 -0.30 28.29 -12.37
C LYS A 147 -1.04 29.54 -12.85
N MET A 148 -1.49 29.55 -14.11
CA MET A 148 -2.29 30.66 -14.66
C MET A 148 -3.70 30.69 -14.04
N ALA A 149 -4.34 29.53 -13.83
CA ALA A 149 -5.64 29.45 -13.19
C ALA A 149 -5.59 29.94 -11.72
N GLU A 150 -4.57 29.56 -10.96
CA GLU A 150 -4.35 30.08 -9.60
C GLU A 150 -4.09 31.59 -9.59
N ALA A 151 -3.25 32.09 -10.51
CA ALA A 151 -2.98 33.51 -10.63
C ALA A 151 -4.25 34.31 -10.98
N MET A 152 -5.09 33.80 -11.88
CA MET A 152 -6.37 34.41 -12.23
C MET A 152 -7.36 34.41 -11.07
N GLN A 153 -7.42 33.34 -10.27
CA GLN A 153 -8.26 33.29 -9.07
C GLN A 153 -7.78 34.25 -7.98
N ALA A 154 -6.46 34.38 -7.79
CA ALA A 154 -5.88 35.36 -6.87
C ALA A 154 -6.18 36.79 -7.33
N GLN A 155 -6.11 37.05 -8.64
CA GLN A 155 -6.43 38.34 -9.23
C GLN A 155 -7.92 38.66 -9.10
N ALA A 156 -8.82 37.71 -9.35
CA ALA A 156 -10.26 37.89 -9.16
C ALA A 156 -10.60 38.26 -7.71
N LYS A 157 -10.03 37.56 -6.72
CA LYS A 157 -10.19 37.91 -5.29
C LYS A 157 -9.66 39.30 -4.95
N SER A 158 -8.61 39.75 -5.62
CA SER A 158 -8.07 41.10 -5.42
C SER A 158 -9.00 42.18 -5.99
N PHE A 159 -9.65 41.90 -7.13
CA PHE A 159 -10.65 42.79 -7.71
C PHE A 159 -11.89 42.87 -6.83
N ASP A 160 -12.41 41.75 -6.34
CA ASP A 160 -13.58 41.72 -5.45
C ASP A 160 -13.37 42.61 -4.22
N ARG A 161 -12.18 42.52 -3.59
CA ARG A 161 -11.81 43.37 -2.45
C ARG A 161 -11.75 44.86 -2.78
N LEU A 162 -11.31 45.21 -3.99
CA LEU A 162 -11.26 46.60 -4.44
C LEU A 162 -12.66 47.15 -4.71
N THR A 163 -13.53 46.37 -5.37
CA THR A 163 -14.93 46.73 -5.57
C THR A 163 -15.67 46.91 -4.25
N ASP A 164 -15.45 46.02 -3.27
CA ASP A 164 -16.03 46.15 -1.92
C ASP A 164 -15.54 47.40 -1.20
N ALA A 165 -14.24 47.75 -1.33
CA ALA A 165 -13.69 48.96 -0.74
C ALA A 165 -14.26 50.24 -1.39
N ILE A 166 -14.47 50.24 -2.71
CA ILE A 166 -15.07 51.35 -3.44
C ILE A 166 -16.54 51.52 -3.05
N LEU A 167 -17.32 50.43 -2.98
CA LEU A 167 -18.71 50.45 -2.54
C LEU A 167 -18.85 51.06 -1.13
N ARG A 168 -18.01 50.63 -0.18
CA ARG A 168 -18.00 51.19 1.18
C ARG A 168 -17.63 52.68 1.21
N LEU A 169 -16.75 53.14 0.34
CA LEU A 169 -16.39 54.56 0.24
C LEU A 169 -17.54 55.40 -0.32
N VAL A 170 -18.28 54.87 -1.30
CA VAL A 170 -19.45 55.54 -1.89
C VAL A 170 -20.62 55.59 -0.90
N GLU A 171 -20.83 54.54 -0.11
CA GLU A 171 -21.87 54.50 0.94
C GLU A 171 -21.53 55.34 2.18
N SER A 172 -20.26 55.74 2.35
CA SER A 172 -19.81 56.59 3.46
C SER A 172 -19.89 58.10 3.21
N LYS A 173 -20.39 58.52 2.04
CA LYS A 173 -20.64 59.91 1.65
C LYS A 173 -22.13 60.20 1.59
#